data_AF-A0A970JI16-F1
#
_entry.id   AF-A0A970JI16-F1
#
_cell.length_a   1.000
_cell.length_b   1.000
_cell.length_c   1.000
_cell.angle_alpha   90.00
_cell.angle_beta   90.00
_cell.angle_gamma   90.00
#
_symmetry.space_group_name_H-M   'P 1'
#
loop_
_entity.id
_entity.type
_entity.pdbx_description
1 polymer ?
#
loop_
_entity_poly.entity_id
_entity_poly.type
_entity_poly.pdbx_seq_one_letter_code
_entity_poly.pdbx_strand_id
1 'polypeptide(L)'
;MLKLQRKYSPSRTYALHKDGSGYLINGFVEGKDAVRQDLFLLVSTERGAYSDIYNGFFGVDRVDLIGRDYHYAAVELSERIKDALFMRYGEAFKSAVFKNERINGEVRVTVYADIGY
;
A
#
# COMPACT_ATOMS: atom_id res chain seq x y z
N MET A 1 22.79 24.47 2.29
CA MET A 1 21.45 23.89 2.02
C MET A 1 21.41 22.49 2.63
N LEU A 2 20.61 22.28 3.67
CA LEU A 2 20.44 20.96 4.28
C LEU A 2 19.49 20.15 3.37
N LYS A 3 19.99 19.10 2.69
CA LYS A 3 19.12 18.15 2.00
C LYS A 3 18.44 17.30 3.09
N LEU A 4 17.18 17.63 3.39
CA LEU A 4 16.33 16.79 4.24
C LEU A 4 16.03 15.51 3.46
N GLN A 5 16.89 14.50 3.59
CA GLN A 5 16.61 13.18 3.05
C GLN A 5 15.44 12.60 3.86
N ARG A 6 14.27 12.47 3.24
CA ARG A 6 13.15 11.69 3.81
C ARG A 6 13.59 10.24 3.87
N LYS A 7 14.19 9.83 4.99
CA LYS A 7 14.51 8.43 5.26
C LYS A 7 13.20 7.73 5.65
N TYR A 8 12.77 6.78 4.83
CA TYR A 8 11.67 5.87 5.18
C TYR A 8 11.98 5.20 6.52
N SER A 9 11.07 5.27 7.49
CA SER A 9 11.26 4.65 8.80
C SER A 9 9.93 4.36 9.49
N PRO A 10 9.21 3.27 9.14
CA PRO A 10 8.33 2.62 10.08
C PRO A 10 9.19 1.63 10.86
N SER A 11 10.09 2.15 11.69
CA SER A 11 10.73 1.34 12.72
C SER A 11 9.71 0.90 13.78
N ARG A 12 8.51 1.52 13.79
CA ARG A 12 7.40 1.24 14.69
C ARG A 12 6.07 1.77 14.13
N THR A 13 4.99 1.01 14.25
CA THR A 13 3.62 1.46 14.02
C THR A 13 2.66 0.78 15.01
N TYR A 14 1.41 1.23 15.07
CA TYR A 14 0.37 0.57 15.87
C TYR A 14 0.17 -0.86 15.38
N ALA A 15 -0.16 -1.81 16.24
CA ALA A 15 -0.37 -3.20 15.82
C ALA A 15 -1.84 -3.45 15.43
N LEU A 16 -2.07 -3.94 14.21
CA LEU A 16 -3.37 -4.42 13.76
C LEU A 16 -3.53 -5.90 14.07
N HIS A 17 -4.54 -6.20 14.89
CA HIS A 17 -4.96 -7.55 15.20
C HIS A 17 -6.28 -7.85 14.50
N LYS A 18 -6.30 -8.90 13.69
CA LYS A 18 -7.55 -9.37 13.09
C LYS A 18 -8.37 -10.07 14.17
N ASP A 19 -9.62 -9.65 14.32
CA ASP A 19 -10.63 -10.28 15.15
C ASP A 19 -11.78 -10.74 14.26
N GLY A 20 -12.63 -11.66 14.73
CA GLY A 20 -13.69 -12.32 13.96
C GLY A 20 -14.66 -11.37 13.24
N SER A 21 -14.73 -10.10 13.66
CA SER A 21 -15.58 -9.06 13.06
C SER A 21 -14.81 -7.91 12.39
N GLY A 22 -13.46 -7.91 12.36
CA GLY A 22 -12.70 -6.80 11.78
C GLY A 22 -11.25 -6.73 12.25
N TYR A 23 -10.76 -5.50 12.41
CA TYR A 23 -9.42 -5.24 12.93
C TYR A 23 -9.49 -4.38 14.19
N LEU A 24 -8.69 -4.73 15.19
CA LEU A 24 -8.49 -4.00 16.43
C LEU A 24 -7.06 -3.47 16.48
N ILE A 25 -6.89 -2.29 17.06
CA ILE A 25 -5.57 -1.75 17.35
C ILE A 25 -5.20 -2.13 18.79
N ASN A 26 -4.12 -2.89 18.97
CA ASN A 26 -3.65 -3.29 20.29
C ASN A 26 -2.12 -3.36 20.36
N GLY A 27 -1.47 -2.34 20.91
CA GLY A 27 -0.02 -2.30 21.04
C GLY A 27 0.69 -1.78 19.79
N PHE A 28 1.95 -2.18 19.62
CA PHE A 28 2.84 -1.70 18.55
C PHE A 28 3.59 -2.86 17.91
N VAL A 29 3.84 -2.75 16.60
CA VAL A 29 4.76 -3.61 15.85
C VAL A 29 5.97 -2.80 15.40
N GLU A 30 7.11 -3.45 15.29
CA GLU A 30 8.39 -2.84 14.91
C GLU A 30 9.06 -3.66 13.80
N GLY A 31 10.19 -3.20 13.28
CA GLY A 31 10.99 -4.05 12.40
C GLY A 31 10.32 -4.33 11.06
N LYS A 32 10.59 -5.54 10.55
CA LYS A 32 9.98 -6.06 9.31
C LYS A 32 8.46 -6.20 9.41
N ASP A 33 7.92 -6.40 10.62
CA ASP A 33 6.47 -6.55 10.80
C ASP A 33 5.74 -5.20 10.68
N ALA A 34 6.37 -4.12 11.14
CA ALA A 34 5.89 -2.77 10.88
C ALA A 34 5.86 -2.44 9.38
N VAL A 35 6.89 -2.84 8.63
CA VAL A 35 6.93 -2.68 7.16
C VAL A 35 5.84 -3.50 6.47
N ARG A 36 5.64 -4.75 6.87
CA ARG A 36 4.57 -5.60 6.31
C ARG A 36 3.19 -5.00 6.54
N GLN A 37 2.96 -4.48 7.74
CA GLN A 37 1.68 -3.84 8.06
C GLN A 37 1.51 -2.52 7.30
N ASP A 38 2.55 -1.71 7.17
CA ASP A 38 2.52 -0.47 6.39
C ASP A 38 2.19 -0.75 4.91
N LEU A 39 2.82 -1.77 4.32
CA LEU A 39 2.52 -2.22 2.96
C LEU A 39 1.06 -2.64 2.82
N PHE A 40 0.58 -3.49 3.74
CA PHE A 40 -0.82 -3.95 3.76
C PHE A 40 -1.80 -2.78 3.84
N LEU A 41 -1.55 -1.84 4.75
CA LEU A 41 -2.38 -0.64 4.92
C LEU A 41 -2.36 0.26 3.69
N LEU A 42 -1.18 0.50 3.11
CA LEU A 42 -1.00 1.32 1.91
C LEU A 42 -1.81 0.77 0.73
N VAL A 43 -1.69 -0.53 0.44
CA VAL A 43 -2.40 -1.12 -0.71
C VAL A 43 -3.89 -1.34 -0.45
N SER A 44 -4.31 -1.42 0.82
CA SER A 44 -5.70 -1.69 1.22
C SER A 44 -6.52 -0.42 1.42
N THR A 45 -5.87 0.72 1.64
CA THR A 45 -6.53 2.00 1.92
C THR A 45 -6.86 2.72 0.62
N GLU A 46 -8.12 3.18 0.49
CA GLU A 46 -8.48 4.09 -0.59
C GLU A 46 -7.84 5.44 -0.33
N ARG A 47 -7.17 6.01 -1.34
CA ARG A 47 -6.44 7.26 -1.16
C ARG A 47 -7.39 8.37 -0.69
N GLY A 48 -6.94 9.12 0.32
CA GLY A 48 -7.73 10.19 0.94
C GLY A 48 -8.83 9.74 1.91
N ALA A 49 -9.10 8.43 2.07
CA ALA A 49 -10.17 7.96 2.97
C ALA A 49 -9.93 8.26 4.46
N TYR A 50 -8.66 8.39 4.87
CA TYR A 50 -8.28 8.65 6.27
C TYR A 50 -7.24 9.78 6.36
N SER A 51 -7.53 10.94 5.78
CA SER A 51 -6.61 12.10 5.75
C SER A 51 -6.25 12.66 7.13
N ASP A 52 -7.05 12.36 8.16
CA ASP A 52 -6.77 12.76 9.55
C ASP A 52 -5.69 11.88 10.20
N ILE A 53 -5.47 10.67 9.66
CA ILE A 53 -4.52 9.67 10.16
C ILE A 53 -3.28 9.59 9.26
N TYR A 54 -3.51 9.62 7.94
CA TYR A 54 -2.46 9.53 6.93
C TYR A 54 -2.34 10.81 6.12
N ASN A 55 -1.17 11.01 5.49
CA ASN A 55 -1.06 12.05 4.48
C ASN A 55 -2.05 11.79 3.32
N GLY A 56 -2.51 12.84 2.65
CA GLY A 56 -3.50 12.73 1.57
C GLY A 56 -3.05 11.92 0.34
N PHE A 57 -1.76 11.57 0.25
CA PHE A 57 -1.21 10.72 -0.81
C PHE A 57 -1.12 9.24 -0.42
N PHE A 58 -1.46 8.89 0.82
CA PHE A 58 -1.44 7.52 1.30
C PHE A 58 -2.64 6.76 0.77
N GLY A 59 -2.38 5.58 0.20
CA GLY A 59 -3.40 4.72 -0.39
C GLY A 59 -3.31 4.63 -1.90
N VAL A 60 -4.24 3.86 -2.46
CA VAL A 60 -4.38 3.62 -3.91
C VAL A 60 -5.79 4.05 -4.31
N ASP A 61 -5.90 4.82 -5.40
CA ASP A 61 -7.19 5.15 -6.02
C ASP A 61 -7.71 3.91 -6.77
N ARG A 62 -8.79 3.29 -6.32
CA ARG A 62 -9.34 2.04 -6.89
C ARG A 62 -10.82 2.11 -7.19
N VAL A 63 -11.56 2.97 -6.48
CA VAL A 63 -13.01 3.05 -6.58
C VAL A 63 -13.46 3.43 -8.00
N ASP A 64 -12.74 4.31 -8.68
CA ASP A 64 -13.02 4.74 -10.07
C ASP A 64 -12.74 3.68 -11.14
N LEU A 65 -12.02 2.60 -10.78
CA LEU A 65 -11.75 1.45 -11.65
C LEU A 65 -12.90 0.44 -11.65
N ILE A 66 -13.83 0.51 -10.69
CA ILE A 66 -14.98 -0.39 -10.63
C ILE A 66 -15.86 -0.18 -11.86
N GLY A 67 -16.18 -1.28 -12.55
CA GLY A 67 -16.99 -1.27 -13.77
C GLY A 67 -16.25 -0.85 -15.04
N ARG A 68 -14.94 -0.57 -14.97
CA ARG A 68 -14.11 -0.34 -16.15
C ARG A 68 -13.77 -1.65 -16.86
N ASP A 69 -13.27 -1.54 -18.10
CA ASP A 69 -12.70 -2.67 -18.83
C ASP A 69 -11.58 -3.34 -18.01
N TYR A 70 -11.51 -4.67 -18.07
CA TYR A 70 -10.56 -5.47 -17.31
C TYR A 70 -9.10 -5.06 -17.58
N HIS A 71 -8.72 -4.92 -18.86
CA HIS A 71 -7.33 -4.62 -19.21
C HIS A 71 -6.94 -3.23 -18.73
N TYR A 72 -7.84 -2.27 -18.89
CA TYR A 72 -7.64 -0.91 -18.38
C TYR A 72 -7.49 -0.91 -16.85
N ALA A 73 -8.44 -1.51 -16.13
CA ALA A 73 -8.41 -1.55 -14.67
C ALA A 73 -7.18 -2.28 -14.12
N ALA A 74 -6.74 -3.38 -14.75
CA ALA A 74 -5.57 -4.13 -14.32
C ALA A 74 -4.25 -3.33 -14.48
N VAL A 75 -4.10 -2.63 -15.62
CA VAL A 75 -2.93 -1.78 -15.86
C VAL A 75 -2.91 -0.61 -14.90
N GLU A 76 -4.01 0.14 -14.81
CA GLU A 76 -4.13 1.30 -13.92
C GLU A 76 -3.91 0.93 -12.45
N LEU A 77 -4.51 -0.17 -11.99
CA LEU A 77 -4.34 -0.61 -10.60
C LEU A 77 -2.87 -0.95 -10.30
N SER A 78 -2.17 -1.59 -11.25
CA SER A 78 -0.75 -1.93 -11.09
C SER A 78 0.12 -0.68 -11.01
N GLU A 79 -0.08 0.28 -11.91
CA GLU A 79 0.67 1.56 -11.91
C GLU A 79 0.36 2.38 -10.65
N ARG A 80 -0.90 2.47 -10.22
CA ARG A 80 -1.26 3.21 -9.00
C ARG A 80 -0.70 2.58 -7.73
N ILE A 81 -0.62 1.24 -7.65
CA ILE A 81 0.08 0.56 -6.55
C ILE A 81 1.58 0.90 -6.60
N LYS A 82 2.21 0.84 -7.78
CA LYS A 82 3.63 1.17 -7.94
C LYS A 82 3.94 2.62 -7.54
N ASP A 83 3.08 3.57 -7.93
CA ASP A 83 3.20 4.96 -7.52
C ASP A 83 3.04 5.13 -6.00
N ALA A 84 2.06 4.47 -5.40
CA ALA A 84 1.88 4.48 -3.95
C ALA A 84 3.13 3.93 -3.22
N LEU A 85 3.73 2.84 -3.73
CA LEU A 85 4.98 2.30 -3.22
C LEU A 85 6.13 3.31 -3.34
N PHE A 86 6.30 3.92 -4.51
CA PHE A 86 7.34 4.92 -4.72
C PHE A 86 7.17 6.13 -3.79
N MET A 87 5.96 6.67 -3.68
CA MET A 87 5.66 7.82 -2.81
C MET A 87 5.85 7.51 -1.33
N ARG A 88 5.53 6.29 -0.89
CA ARG A 88 5.64 5.88 0.52
C ARG A 88 7.07 5.55 0.93
N TYR A 89 7.78 4.78 0.11
CA TYR A 89 9.06 4.16 0.46
C TYR A 89 10.27 4.89 -0.15
N GLY A 90 10.08 5.68 -1.21
CA GLY A 90 11.16 6.45 -1.85
C GLY A 90 12.37 5.56 -2.21
N GLU A 91 13.56 5.95 -1.75
CA GLU A 91 14.81 5.21 -1.98
C GLU A 91 14.81 3.78 -1.39
N ALA A 92 13.93 3.47 -0.42
CA ALA A 92 13.78 2.14 0.13
C ALA A 92 13.08 1.19 -0.85
N PHE A 93 12.23 1.68 -1.75
CA PHE A 93 11.60 0.86 -2.78
C PHE A 93 12.61 0.51 -3.87
N LYS A 94 12.89 -0.79 -4.04
CA LYS A 94 13.87 -1.27 -5.02
C LYS A 94 13.22 -1.76 -6.30
N SER A 95 12.20 -2.60 -6.17
CA SER A 95 11.48 -3.14 -7.32
C SER A 95 10.09 -3.66 -6.91
N ALA A 96 9.21 -3.79 -7.89
CA ALA A 96 7.97 -4.56 -7.76
C ALA A 96 7.71 -5.37 -9.02
N VAL A 97 7.22 -6.60 -8.83
CA VAL A 97 6.71 -7.46 -9.89
C VAL A 97 5.21 -7.64 -9.71
N PHE A 98 4.46 -7.42 -10.78
CA PHE A 98 3.01 -7.48 -10.79
C PHE A 98 2.52 -8.68 -11.60
N LYS A 99 1.52 -9.38 -11.07
CA LYS A 99 0.79 -10.42 -11.76
C LYS A 99 -0.70 -10.10 -11.71
N ASN A 100 -1.31 -9.96 -12.89
CA ASN A 100 -2.71 -9.59 -13.03
C ASN A 100 -3.52 -10.80 -13.52
N GLU A 101 -4.62 -11.09 -12.85
CA GLU A 101 -5.51 -12.20 -13.16
C GLU A 101 -6.96 -11.73 -13.21
N ARG A 102 -7.73 -12.28 -14.15
CA ARG A 102 -9.18 -12.11 -14.21
C ARG A 102 -9.85 -13.31 -13.57
N ILE A 103 -10.61 -13.09 -12.51
CA ILE A 103 -11.32 -14.18 -11.81
C ILE A 103 -12.75 -13.74 -11.57
N ASN A 104 -13.73 -14.41 -12.18
CA ASN A 104 -15.16 -14.15 -11.97
C ASN A 104 -15.59 -12.67 -12.14
N GLY A 105 -14.94 -11.95 -13.06
CA GLY A 105 -15.20 -10.52 -13.27
C GLY A 105 -14.41 -9.57 -12.38
N GLU A 106 -13.60 -10.09 -11.45
CA GLU A 106 -12.67 -9.33 -10.62
C GLU A 106 -11.31 -9.20 -11.31
N VAL A 107 -10.66 -8.06 -11.07
CA VAL A 107 -9.23 -7.85 -11.33
C VAL A 107 -8.49 -8.21 -10.05
N ARG A 108 -7.64 -9.24 -10.11
CA ARG A 108 -6.73 -9.59 -9.01
C ARG A 108 -5.31 -9.20 -9.38
N VAL A 109 -4.73 -8.29 -8.61
CA VAL A 109 -3.33 -7.89 -8.73
C VAL A 109 -2.55 -8.48 -7.57
N THR A 110 -1.56 -9.31 -7.89
CA THR A 110 -0.56 -9.78 -6.93
C THR A 110 0.72 -9.00 -7.14
N VAL A 111 1.23 -8.38 -6.06
CA VAL A 111 2.48 -7.60 -6.09
C VAL A 111 3.53 -8.25 -5.20
N TYR A 112 4.72 -8.43 -5.75
CA TYR A 112 5.94 -8.82 -5.02
C TYR A 112 6.85 -7.60 -4.98
N ALA A 113 6.96 -6.93 -3.83
CA ALA A 113 7.75 -5.73 -3.66
C ALA A 113 9.04 -6.01 -2.88
N ASP A 114 10.16 -5.49 -3.37
CA ASP A 114 11.44 -5.44 -2.67
C ASP A 114 11.62 -4.06 -2.03
N ILE A 115 11.69 -4.06 -0.71
CA ILE A 115 11.78 -2.86 0.14
C ILE A 115 12.99 -3.02 1.06
N GLY A 116 13.95 -2.11 0.92
CA GLY A 116 15.09 -2.02 1.83
C GLY A 116 14.66 -1.52 3.20
N TYR A 117 14.79 -2.37 4.21
CA TYR A 117 14.56 -2.07 5.62
C TYR A 117 15.81 -2.38 6.44
#